data_AF-A0A1M5Q5L9-F1
#
_entry.id   AF-A0A1M5Q5L9-F1
#
_cell.length_a   1.000
_cell.length_b   1.000
_cell.length_c   1.000
_cell.angle_alpha   90.00
_cell.angle_beta   90.00
_cell.angle_gamma   90.00
#
_symmetry.space_group_name_H-M   'P 1'
#
loop_
_entity.id
_entity.type
_entity.pdbx_description
1 polymer ?
#
loop_
_entity_poly.entity_id
_entity_poly.type
_entity_poly.pdbx_seq_one_letter_code
_entity_poly.pdbx_strand_id
1 'polypeptide(L)' 'MMEQQVREWIINSILKYNCIKIEEGISLLDPRNGLLPRDLLRLFFEIQEEFDVDFDEKDIITRRFDYIDNMVNSVLDKKV' A
#
# COMPACT_ATOMS: atom_id res chain seq x y z
N MET A 1 4.96 -9.20 14.52
CA MET A 1 3.69 -9.91 14.22
C MET A 1 2.76 -9.04 13.39
N MET A 2 2.46 -7.81 13.82
CA MET A 2 1.55 -6.91 13.10
C MET A 2 2.10 -6.41 11.74
N GLU A 3 3.38 -6.04 11.66
CA GLU A 3 4.01 -5.57 10.40
C GLU A 3 3.87 -6.60 9.27
N GLN A 4 4.25 -7.85 9.52
CA GLN A 4 4.17 -8.93 8.53
C GLN A 4 2.73 -9.16 8.07
N GLN A 5 1.75 -9.09 8.99
CA GLN A 5 0.33 -9.23 8.66
C GLN A 5 -0.16 -8.12 7.74
N VAL A 6 0.19 -6.86 8.05
CA VAL A 6 -0.16 -5.70 7.21
C VAL A 6 0.46 -5.85 5.81
N ARG A 7 1.75 -6.20 5.75
CA ARG A 7 2.48 -6.41 4.49
C ARG A 7 1.83 -7.49 3.63
N GLU A 8 1.59 -8.66 4.21
CA GLU A 8 0.97 -9.79 3.50
C GLU A 8 -0.42 -9.43 2.99
N TRP A 9 -1.21 -8.73 3.79
CA TRP A 9 -2.54 -8.27 3.38
C TRP A 9 -2.44 -7.30 2.19
N ILE A 10 -1.54 -6.30 2.24
CA ILE A 10 -1.36 -5.33 1.14
C ILE A 10 -0.96 -6.05 -0.15
N ILE A 11 0.01 -6.96 -0.08
CA ILE A 11 0.47 -7.73 -1.24
C ILE A 11 -0.68 -8.57 -1.81
N ASN A 12 -1.42 -9.27 -0.97
CA ASN A 12 -2.55 -10.09 -1.41
C ASN A 12 -3.68 -9.24 -2.02
N SER A 13 -3.95 -8.06 -1.46
CA SER A 13 -4.94 -7.10 -1.98
C SER A 13 -4.52 -6.49 -3.33
N ILE A 14 -3.22 -6.40 -3.63
CA ILE A 14 -2.75 -6.04 -4.97
C ILE A 14 -2.94 -7.23 -5.92
N LEU A 15 -2.42 -8.40 -5.55
CA LEU A 15 -2.44 -9.60 -6.41
C LEU A 15 -3.87 -10.08 -6.76
N LYS A 16 -4.85 -9.85 -5.88
CA LYS A 16 -6.25 -10.20 -6.10
C LYS A 16 -6.87 -9.47 -7.30
N TYR A 17 -6.44 -8.24 -7.57
CA TYR A 17 -7.05 -7.38 -8.61
C TYR A 17 -6.10 -7.12 -9.78
N ASN A 18 -4.81 -7.38 -9.58
CA ASN A 18 -3.78 -7.16 -10.56
C ASN A 18 -3.04 -8.49 -10.78
N CYS A 19 -3.15 -9.07 -11.98
CA CYS A 19 -2.41 -10.26 -12.39
C CYS A 19 -0.93 -9.92 -12.70
N ILE A 20 -0.26 -9.28 -11.75
CA ILE A 20 1.10 -8.73 -11.89
C ILE A 20 2.03 -9.39 -10.89
N LYS A 21 3.30 -9.46 -11.23
CA LYS A 21 4.35 -9.81 -10.28
C LYS A 21 4.82 -8.54 -9.59
N ILE A 22 4.85 -8.54 -8.26
CA ILE A 22 5.34 -7.39 -7.49
C ILE A 22 6.84 -7.56 -7.25
N GLU A 23 7.60 -6.54 -7.65
CA GLU A 23 8.99 -6.31 -7.24
C GLU A 23 8.96 -5.30 -6.08
N GLU A 24 9.32 -5.77 -4.89
CA GLU A 24 9.46 -4.92 -3.70
C GLU A 24 10.68 -3.99 -3.82
N GLY A 25 10.67 -2.89 -3.07
CA GLY A 25 11.75 -1.89 -3.08
C GLY A 25 11.70 -0.88 -4.24
N ILE A 26 10.73 -1.01 -5.15
CA ILE A 26 10.45 -0.03 -6.20
C ILE A 26 8.99 0.44 -6.10
N SER A 27 8.68 1.55 -6.78
CA SER A 27 7.31 2.09 -6.84
C SER A 27 6.36 1.06 -7.45
N LEU A 28 5.16 0.93 -6.90
CA LEU A 28 4.07 0.17 -7.48
C LEU A 28 3.62 0.74 -8.83
N LEU A 29 3.83 2.05 -9.05
CA LEU A 29 3.55 2.72 -10.32
C LEU A 29 4.69 2.58 -11.34
N ASP A 30 5.83 1.99 -10.95
CA ASP A 30 6.91 1.66 -11.89
C ASP A 30 6.37 0.68 -12.95
N PRO A 31 6.70 0.83 -14.25
CA PRO A 31 6.24 -0.08 -15.30
C PRO A 31 6.52 -1.56 -15.05
N ARG A 32 7.51 -1.89 -14.21
CA ARG A 32 7.80 -3.27 -13.77
C ARG A 32 6.71 -3.86 -12.87
N ASN A 33 6.09 -3.03 -12.03
CA ASN A 33 4.96 -3.42 -11.18
C ASN A 33 3.63 -3.18 -11.90
N GLY A 34 3.51 -2.10 -12.68
CA GLY A 34 2.39 -1.86 -13.58
C GLY A 34 1.07 -1.51 -12.90
N LEU A 35 1.06 -1.09 -11.62
CA LEU A 35 -0.16 -0.52 -11.04
C LEU A 35 -0.45 0.82 -11.70
N LEU A 36 -1.73 1.07 -11.93
CA LEU A 36 -2.20 2.36 -12.39
C LEU A 36 -2.59 3.22 -11.18
N PRO A 37 -2.55 4.57 -11.29
CA PRO A 37 -2.90 5.45 -10.18
C PRO A 37 -4.28 5.16 -9.55
N ARG A 38 -5.26 4.71 -10.35
CA ARG A 38 -6.58 4.29 -9.84
C ARG A 38 -6.50 3.05 -8.93
N ASP A 39 -5.58 2.13 -9.21
CA ASP A 39 -5.43 0.89 -8.45
C ASP A 39 -4.79 1.22 -7.09
N LEU A 40 -3.85 2.17 -7.09
CA LEU A 40 -3.26 2.73 -5.87
C LEU A 40 -4.30 3.48 -5.03
N LEU A 41 -5.20 4.25 -5.65
CA LEU A 41 -6.28 4.95 -4.95
C LEU A 41 -7.29 3.96 -4.32
N ARG A 42 -7.64 2.88 -5.04
CA ARG A 42 -8.46 1.80 -4.48
C ARG A 42 -7.77 1.20 -3.25
N LEU A 43 -6.50 0.81 -3.39
CA LEU A 43 -5.71 0.20 -2.31
C LEU A 43 -5.62 1.13 -1.10
N PHE A 44 -5.46 2.43 -1.31
CA PHE A 44 -5.48 3.44 -0.24
C PHE A 44 -6.76 3.35 0.61
N PHE A 45 -7.94 3.35 -0.02
CA PHE A 45 -9.21 3.26 0.71
C PHE A 45 -9.40 1.91 1.39
N GLU A 46 -9.02 0.81 0.74
CA GLU A 46 -9.13 -0.53 1.31
C GLU A 46 -8.23 -0.71 2.54
N ILE A 47 -7.02 -0.12 2.54
CA ILE A 47 -6.14 -0.14 3.72
C ILE A 47 -6.76 0.65 4.88
N GLN A 48 -7.37 1.81 4.62
CA GLN A 48 -8.05 2.57 5.67
C GLN A 48 -9.19 1.77 6.30
N GLU A 49 -10.00 1.10 5.49
CA GLU A 49 -11.13 0.29 5.95
C GLU A 49 -10.68 -0.95 6.74
N GLU A 50 -9.73 -1.73 6.19
CA GLU A 50 -9.26 -2.97 6.83
C GLU A 50 -8.58 -2.69 8.17
N PHE A 51 -7.74 -1.64 8.20
CA PHE A 51 -6.92 -1.34 9.36
C PHE A 51 -7.48 -0.23 10.24
N ASP A 52 -8.66 0.31 9.97
CA ASP A 52 -9.27 1.38 10.77
C ASP A 52 -8.28 2.53 11.03
N VAL A 53 -7.69 3.05 9.95
CA VAL A 53 -6.73 4.17 9.97
C VAL A 53 -7.15 5.26 8.99
N ASP A 54 -6.86 6.51 9.33
CA ASP A 54 -7.08 7.66 8.44
C ASP A 54 -5.75 8.18 7.88
N PHE A 55 -5.55 8.08 6.58
CA PHE A 55 -4.43 8.71 5.88
C PHE A 55 -4.76 10.15 5.48
N ASP A 56 -3.74 11.01 5.49
CA ASP A 56 -3.84 12.37 5.00
C ASP A 56 -3.06 12.58 3.69
N GLU A 57 -3.15 13.78 3.12
CA GLU A 57 -2.43 14.13 1.89
C GLU A 57 -0.90 13.96 2.01
N LYS A 58 -0.33 14.15 3.21
CA LYS A 58 1.11 14.02 3.44
C LYS A 58 1.53 12.57 3.41
N ASP A 59 0.67 11.65 3.85
CA ASP A 59 0.90 10.21 3.71
C ASP A 59 1.03 9.82 2.23
N ILE A 60 0.28 10.46 1.34
CA ILE A 60 0.34 10.21 -0.12
C ILE A 60 1.57 10.87 -0.75
N ILE A 61 1.71 12.18 -0.59
CA ILE A 61 2.70 12.98 -1.31
C ILE A 61 4.10 12.85 -0.69
N THR A 62 4.19 12.99 0.63
CA THR A 62 5.48 13.08 1.32
C THR A 62 6.05 11.70 1.62
N ARG A 63 5.21 10.77 2.10
CA ARG A 63 5.68 9.43 2.47
C ARG A 63 5.82 8.49 1.28
N ARG A 64 5.51 8.93 0.05
CA ARG A 64 5.60 8.07 -1.15
C ARG A 64 4.81 6.78 -0.94
N PHE A 65 3.49 6.94 -0.79
CA PHE A 65 2.55 5.85 -0.58
C PHE A 65 2.50 4.86 -1.76
N ASP A 66 3.25 5.12 -2.84
CA ASP A 66 3.46 4.20 -3.94
C ASP A 66 4.45 3.05 -3.61
N TYR A 67 5.04 3.01 -2.41
CA TYR A 67 5.92 1.90 -1.97
C TYR A 67 5.27 1.11 -0.84
N ILE A 68 5.39 -0.23 -0.91
CA ILE A 68 4.84 -1.15 0.10
C ILE A 68 5.35 -0.84 1.50
N ASP A 69 6.67 -0.66 1.66
CA ASP A 69 7.26 -0.36 2.98
C ASP A 69 6.66 0.91 3.61
N ASN A 70 6.43 1.93 2.79
CA ASN A 70 5.86 3.19 3.26
C ASN A 70 4.38 3.05 3.64
N MET A 71 3.61 2.24 2.91
CA MET A 71 2.23 1.92 3.30
C MET A 71 2.20 1.18 4.64
N VAL A 72 3.02 0.14 4.80
CA VAL A 72 3.11 -0.65 6.03
C VAL A 72 3.46 0.25 7.21
N ASN A 73 4.50 1.08 7.08
CA ASN A 73 4.89 2.03 8.12
C ASN A 73 3.77 3.03 8.44
N SER A 74 3.02 3.49 7.44
CA SER A 74 1.93 4.45 7.65
C SER A 74 0.74 3.84 8.40
N VAL A 75 0.46 2.55 8.20
CA VAL A 75 -0.53 1.82 9.01
C VAL A 75 -0.02 1.67 10.45
N LEU A 76 1.23 1.23 10.61
CA LEU A 76 1.80 0.96 11.93
C LEU A 76 1.91 2.23 12.78
N ASP A 77 2.33 3.35 12.20
CA ASP A 77 2.44 4.65 12.88
C ASP A 77 1.10 5.15 13.45
N LYS A 78 -0.02 4.83 12.77
CA LYS A 78 -1.36 5.29 13.15
C LYS A 78 -2.10 4.34 14.09
N LYS A 79 -1.62 3.10 14.22
CA LYS A 79 -2.15 2.08 15.14
C LYS A 79 -1.59 2.19 16.57
N VAL A 80 -0.68 3.13 16.83
CA VAL A 80 -0.05 3.37 18.15
C VAL A 80 -0.97 4.15 19.08
#